data_AF-A0A498HGU9-F1
#
_entry.id   AF-A0A498HGU9-F1
#
_cell.length_a   1.000
_cell.length_b   1.000
_cell.length_c   1.000
_cell.angle_alpha   90.00
_cell.angle_beta   90.00
_cell.angle_gamma   90.00
#
_symmetry.space_group_name_H-M   'P 1'
#
loop_
_entity.id
_entity.type
_entity.pdbx_description
1 polymer ?
#
loop_
_entity_poly.entity_id
_entity_poly.type
_entity_poly.pdbx_seq_one_letter_code
_entity_poly.pdbx_strand_id
1 'polypeptide(L)'
;MTQDVSWFTPRKSYYAINLESIAVNGQILPVDPAAFRTSDDRVTVVDTGTTLAYFVEEAYEPLVRAITSASNFVSPIISGKSQCYLIYTSLGKSFPSVTLNFAAAASITLTPQDYLLYSGSHVGAAMWCLGFKKTREASRGFTVLGDLVLRDKIVVYDLARQQLGWANYNCSSPVNFSTAFHPTHRNGSSGSSGDTLIKLLKTVTLLLLMHLFNLYM
;
A
#
# COMPACT_ATOMS: atom_id res chain seq x y z
N MET A 1 -18.24 10.87 2.74
CA MET A 1 -16.95 10.17 2.62
C MET A 1 -16.08 10.70 3.75
N THR A 2 -15.83 9.88 4.77
CA THR A 2 -14.89 10.24 5.85
C THR A 2 -13.49 10.25 5.26
N GLN A 3 -12.78 11.37 5.45
CA GLN A 3 -11.42 11.56 4.98
C GLN A 3 -10.50 11.46 6.18
N ASP A 4 -9.51 10.58 6.09
CA ASP A 4 -8.45 10.48 7.08
C ASP A 4 -7.21 11.19 6.54
N VAL A 5 -6.49 11.91 7.40
CA VAL A 5 -5.37 12.76 7.01
C VAL A 5 -4.20 12.52 7.95
N SER A 6 -3.02 12.25 7.39
CA SER A 6 -1.76 12.12 8.13
C SER A 6 -0.71 13.11 7.62
N TRP A 7 0.05 13.70 8.54
CA TRP A 7 1.17 14.60 8.20
C TRP A 7 2.34 13.80 7.64
N PHE A 8 3.05 14.34 6.64
CA PHE A 8 4.31 13.78 6.18
C PHE A 8 5.49 14.71 6.41
N THR A 9 6.65 14.14 6.73
CA THR A 9 7.92 14.88 6.74
C THR A 9 8.64 14.65 5.41
N PRO A 10 8.90 15.67 4.59
CA PRO A 10 9.68 15.50 3.37
C PRO A 10 11.11 15.10 3.74
N ARG A 11 11.44 13.81 3.65
CA ARG A 11 12.79 13.30 3.83
C ARG A 11 13.30 12.75 2.50
N LYS A 12 14.24 13.48 1.91
CA LYS A 12 15.17 13.13 0.80
C LYS A 12 14.60 12.55 -0.51
N SER A 13 13.42 11.90 -0.56
CA SER A 13 12.69 11.46 -1.77
C SER A 13 11.29 10.85 -1.50
N TYR A 14 10.82 10.76 -0.25
CA TYR A 14 9.62 9.95 0.09
C TYR A 14 8.51 10.72 0.80
N TYR A 15 7.26 10.26 0.61
CA TYR A 15 6.09 10.68 1.39
C TYR A 15 5.96 9.81 2.64
N ALA A 16 6.67 10.22 3.69
CA ALA A 16 6.75 9.50 4.96
C ALA A 16 5.52 9.77 5.84
N ILE A 17 4.72 8.77 6.18
CA ILE A 17 3.59 8.90 7.11
C ILE A 17 3.91 8.23 8.45
N ASN A 18 3.25 8.67 9.52
CA ASN A 18 3.52 8.17 10.87
C ASN A 18 2.53 7.06 11.23
N LEU A 19 2.93 5.80 10.98
CA LEU A 19 2.23 4.63 11.52
C LEU A 19 2.45 4.58 13.04
N GLU A 20 1.41 4.29 13.81
CA GLU A 20 1.47 4.26 15.28
C GLU A 20 1.16 2.86 15.81
N SER A 21 0.24 2.13 15.17
CA SER A 21 -0.08 0.76 15.54
C SER A 21 -0.74 -0.01 14.40
N ILE A 22 -0.77 -1.33 14.55
CA ILE A 22 -1.53 -2.23 13.67
C ILE A 22 -2.51 -3.00 14.55
N ALA A 23 -3.74 -3.15 14.10
CA ALA A 23 -4.76 -3.96 14.76
C ALA A 23 -5.25 -5.08 13.82
N VAL A 24 -5.52 -6.26 14.39
CA VAL A 24 -6.13 -7.39 13.67
C VAL A 24 -7.42 -7.73 14.39
N ASN A 25 -8.53 -7.77 13.66
CA ASN A 25 -9.87 -7.99 14.23
C ASN A 25 -10.19 -7.02 15.39
N GLY A 26 -9.79 -5.75 15.24
CA GLY A 26 -9.97 -4.71 16.25
C GLY A 26 -9.02 -4.76 17.46
N GLN A 27 -8.15 -5.76 17.54
CA GLN A 27 -7.18 -5.89 18.64
C GLN A 27 -5.81 -5.34 18.21
N ILE A 28 -5.32 -4.33 18.93
CA ILE A 28 -3.99 -3.75 18.69
C ILE A 28 -2.93 -4.82 18.95
N LEU A 29 -2.00 -4.99 18.01
CA LEU A 29 -0.91 -5.94 18.13
C LEU A 29 0.14 -5.45 19.16
N PRO A 30 0.74 -6.36 19.95
CA PRO A 30 1.78 -6.02 20.91
C PRO A 30 3.13 -5.82 20.20
N VAL A 31 3.24 -4.76 19.40
CA VAL A 31 4.48 -4.32 18.75
C VAL A 31 5.03 -3.12 19.52
N ASP A 32 6.33 -3.11 19.82
CA ASP A 32 6.98 -1.94 20.42
C ASP A 32 6.75 -0.70 19.52
N PRO A 33 6.16 0.41 20.02
CA PRO A 33 5.96 1.62 19.24
C PRO A 33 7.24 2.16 18.58
N ALA A 34 8.42 1.85 19.12
CA ALA A 34 9.71 2.18 18.49
C ALA A 34 9.87 1.56 17.08
N ALA A 35 9.18 0.46 16.79
CA ALA A 35 9.17 -0.17 15.47
C ALA A 35 8.51 0.69 14.39
N PHE A 36 7.65 1.64 14.77
CA PHE A 36 6.97 2.53 13.83
C PHE A 36 7.48 3.97 13.87
N ARG A 37 8.24 4.34 14.91
CA ARG A 37 8.77 5.70 15.07
C ARG A 37 9.76 6.05 13.95
N THR A 38 9.44 7.10 13.20
CA THR A 38 10.27 7.64 12.12
C THR A 38 11.66 8.09 12.62
N SER A 39 12.71 7.69 11.91
CA SER A 39 14.12 8.06 12.14
C SER A 39 14.89 8.12 10.82
N ASP A 40 16.22 8.22 10.85
CA ASP A 40 17.06 8.21 9.63
C ASP A 40 17.03 6.86 8.90
N ASP A 41 16.93 5.76 9.67
CA ASP A 41 16.93 4.39 9.12
C ASP A 41 15.54 3.75 9.14
N ARG A 42 14.52 4.46 9.67
CA ARG A 42 13.17 3.92 9.88
C ARG A 42 12.11 4.87 9.36
N VAL A 43 11.24 4.38 8.49
CA VAL A 43 10.19 5.22 7.89
C VAL A 43 9.03 4.35 7.40
N THR A 44 7.81 4.87 7.48
CA THR A 44 6.66 4.30 6.75
C THR A 44 6.38 5.17 5.53
N VAL A 45 6.34 4.57 4.35
CA VAL A 45 6.20 5.29 3.07
C VAL A 45 4.98 4.76 2.31
N VAL A 46 4.27 5.67 1.66
CA VAL A 46 3.26 5.32 0.64
C VAL A 46 3.91 5.37 -0.73
N ASP A 47 3.89 4.26 -1.46
CA ASP A 47 4.61 4.10 -2.73
C ASP A 47 3.75 3.35 -3.77
N THR A 48 3.14 4.10 -4.68
CA THR A 48 2.35 3.53 -5.78
C THR A 48 3.20 2.77 -6.81
N GLY A 49 4.53 2.92 -6.79
CA GLY A 49 5.46 2.14 -7.63
C GLY A 49 5.71 0.73 -7.11
N THR A 50 5.27 0.41 -5.90
CA THR A 50 5.41 -0.91 -5.28
C THR A 50 4.08 -1.65 -5.30
N THR A 51 4.05 -2.90 -5.78
CA THR A 51 2.81 -3.69 -5.84
C THR A 51 2.33 -4.18 -4.46
N LEU A 52 3.24 -4.70 -3.63
CA LEU A 52 2.96 -5.36 -2.36
C LEU A 52 3.09 -4.40 -1.17
N ALA A 53 2.79 -4.86 0.04
CA ALA A 53 3.18 -4.13 1.25
C ALA A 53 4.36 -4.81 1.94
N TYR A 54 5.29 -4.02 2.46
CA TYR A 54 6.46 -4.48 3.19
C TYR A 54 6.41 -3.92 4.60
N PHE A 55 6.60 -4.78 5.59
CA PHE A 55 6.62 -4.39 7.00
C PHE A 55 7.98 -4.72 7.59
N VAL A 56 8.43 -3.85 8.50
CA VAL A 56 9.59 -4.10 9.35
C VAL A 56 9.39 -5.40 10.14
N GLU A 57 10.48 -6.10 10.42
CA GLU A 57 10.45 -7.45 11.01
C GLU A 57 9.67 -7.50 12.33
N GLU A 58 9.83 -6.47 13.16
CA GLU A 58 9.18 -6.34 14.47
C GLU A 58 7.65 -6.30 14.36
N ALA A 59 7.12 -5.79 13.24
CA ALA A 59 5.69 -5.72 12.98
C ALA A 59 5.17 -6.88 12.12
N TYR A 60 5.98 -7.37 11.18
CA TYR A 60 5.59 -8.43 10.23
C TYR A 60 5.24 -9.73 10.94
N GLU A 61 6.10 -10.24 11.84
CA GLU A 61 5.89 -11.54 12.47
C GLU A 61 4.64 -11.55 13.37
N PRO A 62 4.40 -10.56 14.26
CA PRO A 62 3.14 -10.47 15.01
C PRO A 62 1.91 -10.34 14.12
N LEU A 63 2.00 -9.59 13.01
CA LEU A 63 0.90 -9.39 12.08
C LEU A 63 0.49 -10.69 11.39
N VAL A 64 1.44 -11.42 10.80
CA VAL A 64 1.16 -12.70 10.13
C VAL A 64 0.60 -13.72 11.11
N ARG A 65 1.16 -13.80 12.32
CA ARG A 65 0.64 -14.68 13.38
C ARG A 65 -0.80 -14.33 13.75
N ALA A 66 -1.09 -13.05 13.99
CA ALA A 66 -2.43 -12.61 14.39
C ALA A 66 -3.47 -12.87 13.29
N ILE A 67 -3.14 -12.59 12.01
CA ILE A 67 -4.03 -12.90 10.87
C ILE A 67 -4.30 -14.40 10.81
N THR A 68 -3.26 -15.23 10.92
CA THR A 68 -3.38 -16.69 10.87
C THR A 68 -4.25 -17.21 12.02
N SER A 69 -3.99 -16.77 13.25
CA SER A 69 -4.75 -17.20 14.43
C SER A 69 -6.20 -16.77 14.41
N ALA A 70 -6.52 -15.61 13.82
CA ALA A 70 -7.89 -15.12 13.68
C ALA A 70 -8.61 -15.66 12.44
N SER A 71 -7.93 -16.42 11.57
CA SER A 71 -8.52 -17.00 10.37
C SER A 71 -9.31 -18.28 10.68
N ASN A 72 -10.40 -18.51 9.95
CA ASN A 72 -11.31 -19.63 10.14
C ASN A 72 -11.56 -20.37 8.83
N PHE A 73 -11.69 -21.70 8.90
CA PHE A 73 -11.92 -22.58 7.75
C PHE A 73 -10.84 -22.45 6.66
N VAL A 74 -9.58 -22.37 7.10
CA VAL A 74 -8.42 -22.33 6.21
C VAL A 74 -7.35 -23.30 6.67
N SER A 75 -6.50 -23.73 5.74
CA SER A 75 -5.25 -24.42 6.06
C SER A 75 -4.07 -23.54 5.69
N PRO A 76 -3.23 -23.10 6.64
CA PRO A 76 -2.02 -22.36 6.32
C PRO A 76 -1.03 -23.27 5.57
N ILE A 77 -0.40 -22.73 4.53
CA ILE A 77 0.61 -23.40 3.72
C ILE A 77 1.70 -22.40 3.36
N ILE A 78 2.95 -22.84 3.32
CA ILE A 78 4.06 -22.02 2.81
C ILE A 78 4.25 -22.31 1.33
N SER A 79 4.15 -21.28 0.49
CA SER A 79 4.46 -21.35 -0.94
C SER A 79 5.66 -20.45 -1.25
N GLY A 80 6.82 -21.08 -1.52
CA GLY A 80 8.09 -20.37 -1.64
C GLY A 80 8.45 -19.65 -0.34
N LYS A 81 8.53 -18.30 -0.38
CA LYS A 81 8.80 -17.44 0.79
C LYS A 81 7.54 -16.73 1.31
N SER A 82 6.35 -17.20 0.91
CA SER A 82 5.07 -16.55 1.23
C SER A 82 4.22 -17.43 2.13
N GLN A 83 3.64 -16.83 3.17
CA GLN A 83 2.52 -17.41 3.89
C GLN A 83 1.28 -17.38 2.99
N CYS A 84 0.68 -18.54 2.77
CA CYS A 84 -0.55 -18.72 2.01
C CYS A 84 -1.54 -19.56 2.80
N TYR A 85 -2.75 -19.65 2.26
CA TYR A 85 -3.86 -20.34 2.89
C TYR A 85 -4.72 -21.02 1.82
N LEU A 86 -5.05 -22.28 2.04
CA LEU A 86 -6.14 -22.95 1.33
C LEU A 86 -7.44 -22.57 2.02
N ILE A 87 -8.40 -22.04 1.26
CA ILE A 87 -9.69 -21.59 1.78
C ILE A 87 -10.78 -22.58 1.38
N TYR A 88 -11.59 -22.99 2.36
CA TYR A 88 -12.72 -23.93 2.14
C TYR A 88 -14.09 -23.24 2.17
N THR A 89 -14.11 -21.91 2.34
CA THR A 89 -15.33 -21.07 2.35
C THR A 89 -15.13 -19.78 1.54
N SER A 90 -15.82 -18.69 1.86
CA SER A 90 -15.61 -17.37 1.27
C SER A 90 -14.49 -16.59 1.98
N LEU A 91 -13.66 -15.90 1.19
CA LEU A 91 -12.55 -15.06 1.67
C LEU A 91 -12.95 -14.12 2.82
N GLY A 92 -14.05 -13.37 2.67
CA GLY A 92 -14.52 -12.39 3.66
C GLY A 92 -14.98 -12.97 4.99
N LYS A 93 -15.35 -14.27 5.05
CA LYS A 93 -15.71 -14.96 6.30
C LYS A 93 -14.52 -15.66 6.94
N SER A 94 -13.51 -15.97 6.16
CA SER A 94 -12.35 -16.74 6.60
C SER A 94 -11.26 -15.90 7.23
N PHE A 95 -11.24 -14.58 7.00
CA PHE A 95 -10.11 -13.73 7.37
C PHE A 95 -10.55 -12.45 8.09
N PRO A 96 -9.75 -11.96 9.05
CA PRO A 96 -10.07 -10.75 9.82
C PRO A 96 -9.84 -9.46 9.00
N SER A 97 -10.37 -8.35 9.48
CA SER A 97 -9.89 -7.04 9.04
C SER A 97 -8.53 -6.72 9.66
N VAL A 98 -7.72 -5.94 8.95
CA VAL A 98 -6.45 -5.38 9.45
C VAL A 98 -6.56 -3.87 9.43
N THR A 99 -6.27 -3.19 10.53
CA THR A 99 -6.28 -1.72 10.59
C THR A 99 -4.87 -1.20 10.82
N LEU A 100 -4.42 -0.30 9.95
CA LEU A 100 -3.21 0.49 10.12
C LEU A 100 -3.62 1.84 10.74
N ASN A 101 -3.15 2.15 11.94
CA ASN A 101 -3.48 3.39 12.64
C ASN A 101 -2.31 4.36 12.54
N PHE A 102 -2.59 5.59 12.13
CA PHE A 102 -1.62 6.64 11.91
C PHE A 102 -1.85 7.82 12.84
N ALA A 103 -0.84 8.68 12.96
CA ALA A 103 -0.95 9.95 13.67
C ALA A 103 -2.13 10.79 13.16
N ALA A 104 -2.63 11.67 14.04
CA ALA A 104 -3.86 12.45 13.86
C ALA A 104 -5.15 11.60 13.80
N ALA A 105 -5.13 10.42 14.44
CA ALA A 105 -6.25 9.49 14.53
C ALA A 105 -6.76 8.99 13.16
N ALA A 106 -5.91 9.06 12.14
CA ALA A 106 -6.17 8.57 10.80
C ALA A 106 -5.99 7.05 10.74
N SER A 107 -6.77 6.35 9.90
CA SER A 107 -6.68 4.90 9.80
C SER A 107 -6.90 4.37 8.39
N ILE A 108 -6.27 3.24 8.07
CA ILE A 108 -6.62 2.45 6.89
C ILE A 108 -7.10 1.09 7.38
N THR A 109 -8.39 0.80 7.22
CA THR A 109 -8.94 -0.55 7.43
C THR A 109 -8.93 -1.34 6.13
N LEU A 110 -8.24 -2.47 6.17
CA LEU A 110 -8.04 -3.41 5.08
C LEU A 110 -8.97 -4.61 5.26
N THR A 111 -9.73 -4.90 4.21
CA THR A 111 -10.47 -6.15 4.05
C THR A 111 -9.53 -7.27 3.57
N PRO A 112 -9.93 -8.56 3.65
CA PRO A 112 -9.12 -9.65 3.14
C PRO A 112 -8.63 -9.47 1.70
N GLN A 113 -9.42 -8.87 0.82
CA GLN A 113 -9.03 -8.57 -0.56
C GLN A 113 -7.85 -7.59 -0.65
N ASP A 114 -7.70 -6.72 0.34
CA ASP A 114 -6.68 -5.67 0.40
C ASP A 114 -5.32 -6.16 0.91
N TYR A 115 -5.21 -7.44 1.29
CA TYR A 115 -3.93 -8.01 1.73
C TYR A 115 -3.68 -9.46 1.29
N LEU A 116 -4.66 -10.15 0.71
CA LEU A 116 -4.51 -11.48 0.13
C LEU A 116 -4.56 -11.42 -1.40
N LEU A 117 -3.66 -12.18 -2.02
CA LEU A 117 -3.56 -12.35 -3.46
C LEU A 117 -3.96 -13.77 -3.86
N TYR A 118 -4.86 -13.89 -4.82
CA TYR A 118 -5.22 -15.19 -5.38
C TYR A 118 -4.02 -15.80 -6.09
N SER A 119 -3.69 -17.05 -5.75
CA SER A 119 -2.51 -17.76 -6.23
C SER A 119 -2.87 -19.08 -6.92
N GLY A 120 -4.11 -19.18 -7.42
CA GLY A 120 -4.63 -20.36 -8.10
C GLY A 120 -5.32 -21.36 -7.18
N SER A 121 -5.37 -22.62 -7.62
CA SER A 121 -5.94 -23.75 -6.87
C SER A 121 -4.83 -24.73 -6.50
N HIS A 122 -4.86 -25.24 -5.27
CA HIS A 122 -3.92 -26.24 -4.78
C HIS A 122 -4.69 -27.30 -3.99
N VAL A 123 -4.52 -28.57 -4.36
CA VAL A 123 -5.25 -29.72 -3.77
C VAL A 123 -6.77 -29.49 -3.77
N GLY A 124 -7.31 -28.94 -4.86
CA GLY A 124 -8.74 -28.70 -5.03
C GLY A 124 -9.33 -27.52 -4.24
N ALA A 125 -8.51 -26.76 -3.50
CA ALA A 125 -8.94 -25.58 -2.76
C ALA A 125 -8.32 -24.29 -3.34
N ALA A 126 -9.04 -23.17 -3.25
CA ALA A 126 -8.52 -21.88 -3.67
C ALA A 126 -7.38 -21.44 -2.72
N MET A 127 -6.21 -21.15 -3.29
CA MET A 127 -5.03 -20.71 -2.55
C MET A 127 -4.91 -19.19 -2.61
N TRP A 128 -4.77 -18.58 -1.44
CA TRP A 128 -4.56 -17.13 -1.30
C TRP A 128 -3.31 -16.87 -0.47
N CYS A 129 -2.46 -15.96 -0.93
CA CYS A 129 -1.18 -15.66 -0.31
C CYS A 129 -1.15 -14.25 0.26
N LEU A 130 -0.49 -14.05 1.41
CA LEU A 130 -0.26 -12.71 1.93
C LEU A 130 0.57 -11.91 0.94
N GLY A 131 0.01 -10.77 0.53
CA GLY A 131 0.72 -9.71 -0.17
C GLY A 131 1.54 -8.84 0.78
N PHE A 132 1.47 -9.09 2.09
CA PHE A 132 2.41 -8.55 3.07
C PHE A 132 3.72 -9.34 3.03
N LYS A 133 4.85 -8.63 3.05
CA LYS A 133 6.19 -9.19 3.07
C LYS A 133 7.02 -8.58 4.18
N LYS A 134 8.00 -9.34 4.65
CA LYS A 134 9.06 -8.80 5.50
C LYS A 134 10.02 -7.97 4.64
N THR A 135 10.46 -6.83 5.16
CA THR A 135 11.54 -6.04 4.58
C THR A 135 12.83 -6.84 4.43
N ARG A 136 13.61 -6.57 3.38
CA ARG A 136 14.95 -7.16 3.19
C ARG A 136 16.03 -6.26 3.82
N GLU A 137 17.24 -6.80 3.96
CA GLU A 137 18.37 -6.16 4.65
C GLU A 137 18.65 -4.72 4.18
N ALA A 138 18.64 -4.46 2.88
CA ALA A 138 18.84 -3.12 2.31
C ALA A 138 17.74 -2.09 2.67
N SER A 139 16.61 -2.54 3.22
CA SER A 139 15.40 -1.77 3.52
C SER A 139 14.83 -2.09 4.91
N ARG A 140 15.65 -2.60 5.84
CA ARG A 140 15.18 -3.25 7.07
C ARG A 140 14.30 -2.37 7.96
N GLY A 141 14.46 -1.04 7.93
CA GLY A 141 13.61 -0.12 8.69
C GLY A 141 12.45 0.50 7.91
N PHE A 142 12.19 0.07 6.67
CA PHE A 142 11.18 0.70 5.82
C PHE A 142 9.87 -0.09 5.84
N THR A 143 8.80 0.47 6.39
CA THR A 143 7.46 -0.02 6.05
C THR A 143 7.02 0.63 4.74
N VAL A 144 6.65 -0.15 3.74
CA VAL A 144 6.20 0.35 2.43
C VAL A 144 4.76 -0.08 2.20
N LEU A 145 3.87 0.89 2.04
CA LEU A 145 2.47 0.67 1.70
C LEU A 145 2.31 0.85 0.19
N GLY A 146 2.35 -0.28 -0.52
CA GLY A 146 2.20 -0.32 -1.97
C GLY A 146 0.75 -0.34 -2.44
N ASP A 147 0.58 -0.47 -3.76
CA ASP A 147 -0.70 -0.49 -4.46
C ASP A 147 -1.73 -1.43 -3.82
N LEU A 148 -1.30 -2.60 -3.32
CA LEU A 148 -2.19 -3.55 -2.65
C LEU A 148 -3.01 -2.91 -1.50
N VAL A 149 -2.38 -2.05 -0.69
CA VAL A 149 -2.98 -1.33 0.44
C VAL A 149 -3.78 -0.11 -0.05
N LEU A 150 -3.31 0.53 -1.11
CA LEU A 150 -3.84 1.79 -1.65
C LEU A 150 -5.01 1.60 -2.62
N ARG A 151 -5.20 0.38 -3.13
CA ARG A 151 -6.30 0.03 -4.03
C ARG A 151 -7.66 0.37 -3.42
N ASP A 152 -8.58 0.75 -4.31
CA ASP A 152 -9.94 1.18 -3.98
C ASP A 152 -9.97 2.36 -2.99
N LYS A 153 -8.99 3.27 -3.12
CA LYS A 153 -8.92 4.51 -2.36
C LYS A 153 -8.54 5.67 -3.28
N ILE A 154 -9.11 6.83 -3.02
CA ILE A 154 -8.57 8.09 -3.50
C ILE A 154 -7.49 8.52 -2.50
N VAL A 155 -6.27 8.74 -2.98
CA VAL A 155 -5.14 9.22 -2.17
C VAL A 155 -4.77 10.62 -2.65
N VAL A 156 -4.69 11.57 -1.74
CA VAL A 156 -4.41 12.99 -2.02
C VAL A 156 -3.11 13.39 -1.35
N TYR A 157 -2.15 13.82 -2.17
CA TYR A 157 -0.88 14.40 -1.72
C TYR A 157 -1.04 15.92 -1.67
N ASP A 158 -1.37 16.47 -0.51
CA ASP A 158 -1.38 17.92 -0.29
C ASP A 158 0.03 18.38 0.10
N LEU A 159 0.82 18.71 -0.93
CA LEU A 159 2.20 19.15 -0.77
C LEU A 159 2.31 20.50 -0.06
N ALA A 160 1.30 21.36 -0.18
CA ALA A 160 1.30 22.68 0.42
C ALA A 160 1.14 22.61 1.94
N ARG A 161 0.33 21.66 2.42
CA ARG A 161 0.10 21.42 3.85
C ARG A 161 0.91 20.26 4.42
N GLN A 162 1.71 19.60 3.58
CA GLN A 162 2.47 18.39 3.95
C GLN A 162 1.56 17.31 4.56
N GLN A 163 0.42 17.08 3.91
CA GLN A 163 -0.58 16.12 4.31
C GLN A 163 -0.77 15.05 3.25
N LEU A 164 -0.99 13.82 3.70
CA LEU A 164 -1.51 12.74 2.90
C LEU A 164 -2.92 12.42 3.38
N GLY A 165 -3.91 12.57 2.49
CA GLY A 165 -5.29 12.22 2.75
C GLY A 165 -5.69 10.96 1.99
N TRP A 166 -6.61 10.17 2.53
CA TRP A 166 -7.21 9.06 1.81
C TRP A 166 -8.69 8.86 2.14
N ALA A 167 -9.40 8.24 1.20
CA ALA A 167 -10.76 7.79 1.39
C ALA A 167 -11.08 6.57 0.52
N ASN A 168 -11.86 5.63 1.04
CA ASN A 168 -12.34 4.48 0.29
C ASN A 168 -13.16 4.93 -0.92
N TYR A 169 -12.91 4.32 -2.07
CA TYR A 169 -13.53 4.67 -3.34
C TYR A 169 -13.78 3.41 -4.17
N ASN A 170 -14.97 3.31 -4.75
CA ASN A 170 -15.26 2.24 -5.70
C ASN A 170 -14.69 2.62 -7.06
N CYS A 171 -13.57 1.99 -7.47
CA CYS A 171 -12.91 2.26 -8.75
C CYS A 171 -13.76 1.96 -10.00
N SER A 172 -14.92 1.29 -9.85
CA SER A 172 -15.90 1.14 -10.94
C SER A 172 -16.82 2.35 -11.12
N SER A 173 -16.77 3.31 -10.18
CA SER A 173 -17.56 4.54 -10.23
C SER A 173 -16.78 5.66 -10.94
N PRO A 174 -17.46 6.64 -11.55
CA PRO A 174 -16.80 7.83 -12.12
C PRO A 174 -16.37 8.79 -11.01
N VAL A 175 -15.18 9.39 -11.18
CA VAL A 175 -14.68 10.41 -10.25
C VAL A 175 -15.20 11.77 -10.69
N ASN A 176 -16.13 12.35 -9.94
CA ASN A 176 -16.67 13.67 -10.23
C ASN A 176 -15.84 14.74 -9.54
N PHE A 177 -15.11 15.54 -10.32
CA PHE A 177 -14.40 16.70 -9.82
C PHE A 177 -15.23 17.97 -10.00
N SER A 178 -15.47 18.69 -8.92
CA SER A 178 -15.96 20.07 -8.98
C SER A 178 -14.76 20.99 -8.89
N THR A 179 -14.28 21.50 -10.03
CA THR A 179 -13.25 22.53 -10.02
C THR A 179 -13.88 23.84 -9.57
N ALA A 180 -13.61 24.28 -8.34
CA ALA A 180 -13.80 25.68 -7.97
C ALA A 180 -12.76 26.52 -8.74
N PHE A 181 -13.06 26.86 -9.99
CA PHE A 181 -12.28 27.84 -10.72
C PHE A 181 -12.51 29.20 -10.06
N HIS A 182 -11.56 29.64 -9.24
CA HIS A 182 -11.38 31.07 -9.00
C HIS A 182 -10.69 31.64 -10.24
N PRO A 183 -11.35 32.51 -11.03
CA PRO A 183 -10.75 33.07 -12.22
C PRO A 183 -9.69 34.10 -11.79
N THR A 184 -8.44 33.68 -11.66
CA THR A 184 -7.32 34.61 -11.73
C THR A 184 -6.80 34.63 -13.16
N HIS A 185 -7.02 35.78 -13.79
CA HIS A 185 -6.53 36.15 -15.11
C HIS A 185 -5.09 35.70 -15.34
N ARG A 186 -4.83 34.89 -16.37
CA ARG A 186 -3.54 34.85 -17.07
C ARG A 186 -3.68 34.19 -18.44
N ASN A 187 -3.51 35.01 -19.49
CA ASN A 187 -3.23 34.56 -20.85
C ASN A 187 -1.98 33.66 -20.83
N GLY A 188 -2.15 32.40 -21.23
CA GLY A 188 -1.07 31.44 -21.42
C GLY A 188 -1.47 30.47 -22.51
N SER A 189 -0.77 30.54 -23.64
CA SER A 189 -0.95 29.76 -24.85
C SER A 189 -1.12 28.25 -24.62
N SER A 190 -2.13 27.67 -25.26
CA SER A 190 -2.41 26.24 -25.33
C SER A 190 -1.26 25.47 -25.99
N GLY A 191 -0.48 24.75 -25.17
CA GLY A 191 0.45 23.71 -25.63
C GLY A 191 -0.29 22.39 -25.83
N SER A 192 -0.21 21.85 -27.05
CA SER A 192 -0.87 20.60 -27.48
C SER A 192 -0.40 19.39 -26.68
N SER A 193 -1.35 18.58 -26.19
CA SER A 193 -1.13 17.34 -25.42
C SER A 193 -0.37 16.24 -26.17
N GLY A 194 -0.06 16.41 -27.46
CA GLY A 194 0.71 15.46 -28.26
C GLY A 194 2.21 15.41 -27.89
N ASP A 195 2.81 16.53 -27.48
CA ASP A 195 4.26 16.61 -27.26
C ASP A 195 4.71 15.91 -25.97
N THR A 196 3.87 15.92 -24.94
CA THR A 196 4.13 15.23 -23.67
C THR A 196 4.03 13.72 -23.80
N LEU A 197 3.07 13.22 -24.60
CA LEU A 197 2.89 11.79 -24.83
C LEU A 197 4.05 11.18 -25.62
N ILE A 198 4.55 11.90 -26.63
CA ILE A 198 5.71 11.48 -27.42
C ILE A 198 6.99 11.47 -26.58
N LYS A 199 7.16 12.45 -25.67
CA LYS A 199 8.29 12.47 -24.73
C LYS A 199 8.24 11.31 -23.74
N LEU A 200 7.05 10.99 -23.23
CA LEU A 200 6.85 9.88 -22.29
C LEU A 200 7.08 8.51 -22.94
N LEU A 201 6.61 8.32 -24.19
CA LEU A 201 6.85 7.09 -24.93
C LEU A 201 8.34 6.85 -25.17
N LYS A 202 9.10 7.91 -25.46
CA LYS A 202 10.55 7.84 -25.71
C LYS A 202 11.35 7.55 -24.44
N THR A 203 10.96 8.10 -23.29
CA THR A 203 11.64 7.80 -22.02
C THR A 203 11.36 6.38 -21.53
N VAL A 204 10.12 5.90 -21.65
CA VAL A 204 9.76 4.53 -21.26
C VAL A 204 10.46 3.48 -22.13
N THR A 205 10.54 3.71 -23.44
CA THR A 205 11.26 2.81 -24.35
C THR A 205 12.76 2.77 -24.08
N LEU A 206 13.38 3.91 -23.75
CA LEU A 206 14.80 3.96 -23.38
C LEU A 206 15.07 3.21 -22.06
N LEU A 207 14.21 3.39 -21.05
CA LEU A 207 14.32 2.69 -19.76
C LEU A 207 14.15 1.17 -19.92
N LEU A 208 13.21 0.73 -20.76
CA LEU A 208 13.00 -0.68 -21.06
C LEU A 208 14.22 -1.30 -21.77
N LEU A 209 14.81 -0.58 -22.73
CA LEU A 209 16.02 -1.01 -23.45
C LEU A 209 17.23 -1.09 -22.51
N MET A 210 17.39 -0.14 -21.59
CA MET A 210 18.46 -0.21 -20.58
C MET A 210 18.25 -1.36 -19.60
N HIS A 211 17.01 -1.65 -19.23
CA HIS A 211 16.70 -2.79 -18.38
C HIS A 211 16.98 -4.13 -19.08
N LEU A 212 16.60 -4.27 -20.35
CA LEU A 212 16.88 -5.46 -21.14
C LEU A 212 18.39 -5.64 -21.37
N PHE A 213 19.15 -4.56 -21.61
CA PHE A 213 20.60 -4.64 -21.75
C PHE A 213 21.29 -5.17 -20.48
N ASN A 214 20.83 -4.73 -19.30
CA ASN A 214 21.36 -5.21 -18.01
C ASN A 214 20.95 -6.65 -17.64
N LEU A 215 19.98 -7.24 -18.33
CA LEU A 215 19.56 -8.64 -18.12
C LEU A 215 20.27 -9.63 -19.05
N TYR A 216 20.95 -9.16 -20.10
CA TYR A 216 21.55 -9.99 -21.16
C TYR A 216 23.07 -9.84 -21.29
N MET A 217 23.72 -9.18 -20.32
CA MET A 217 25.15 -9.17 -20.06
C MET A 217 25.40 -9.77 -18.68
#